data_AF-A0A3M3WL75-F1
#
_entry.id   AF-A0A3M3WL75-F1
#
_cell.length_a   1.000
_cell.length_b   1.000
_cell.length_c   1.000
_cell.angle_alpha   90.00
_cell.angle_beta   90.00
_cell.angle_gamma   90.00
#
_symmetry.space_group_name_H-M   'P 1'
#
loop_
_entity.id
_entity.type
_entity.pdbx_description
1 polymer ?
#
loop_
_entity_poly.entity_id
_entity_poly.type
_entity_poly.pdbx_seq_one_letter_code
_entity_poly.pdbx_strand_id
1 'polypeptide(L)'
;MSMTLLIEVTGIQRSGVAAKSQKPYTMFQAFVHLPNIPYPQKTDFYASTPSEVPQPGTYECDVIADVRDGRLEFTCDPRQGRRKNIPPLSAAMTKAG
;
A
#
# COMPACT_ATOMS: atom_id res chain seq x y z
N MET A 1 2.39 21.95 -0.73
CA MET A 1 2.98 20.84 0.05
C MET A 1 2.22 19.59 -0.34
N SER A 2 2.88 18.56 -0.87
CA SER A 2 2.25 17.25 -1.07
C SER A 2 2.23 16.50 0.27
N MET A 3 1.11 15.87 0.61
CA MET A 3 1.02 14.98 1.75
C MET A 3 1.48 13.60 1.28
N THR A 4 2.49 13.00 1.93
CA THR A 4 3.05 11.70 1.51
C THR A 4 3.04 10.69 2.66
N LEU A 5 2.90 9.41 2.34
CA LEU A 5 3.05 8.29 3.27
C LEU A 5 4.18 7.35 2.82
N LEU A 6 4.86 6.75 3.80
CA LEU A 6 5.79 5.64 3.54
C LEU A 6 5.03 4.32 3.57
N ILE A 7 5.19 3.53 2.51
CA ILE A 7 4.51 2.26 2.31
C ILE A 7 5.53 1.18 1.95
N GLU A 8 5.62 0.14 2.75
CA GLU A 8 6.46 -1.02 2.50
C GLU A 8 5.66 -2.14 1.85
N VAL A 9 6.00 -2.51 0.61
CA VAL A 9 5.45 -3.67 -0.09
C VAL A 9 6.20 -4.92 0.36
N THR A 10 5.46 -5.95 0.80
CA THR A 10 6.05 -7.14 1.45
C THR A 10 6.42 -8.27 0.47
N GLY A 11 5.87 -8.25 -0.75
CA GLY A 11 5.98 -9.36 -1.71
C GLY A 11 4.95 -10.48 -1.49
N ILE A 12 4.16 -10.43 -0.41
CA ILE A 12 3.03 -11.34 -0.21
C ILE A 12 1.86 -10.84 -1.06
N GLN A 13 1.36 -11.70 -1.96
CA GLN A 13 0.21 -11.39 -2.80
C GLN A 13 -0.74 -12.59 -2.93
N ARG A 14 -2.01 -12.29 -3.20
CA ARG A 14 -3.07 -13.28 -3.47
C ARG A 14 -3.82 -12.86 -4.71
N SER A 15 -3.97 -13.78 -5.66
CA SER A 15 -4.76 -13.55 -6.87
C SER A 15 -6.05 -14.38 -6.84
N GLY A 16 -7.07 -13.90 -7.55
CA GLY A 16 -8.34 -14.60 -7.71
C GLY A 16 -9.21 -13.98 -8.80
N VAL A 17 -10.45 -14.47 -8.91
CA VAL A 17 -11.49 -13.90 -9.78
C VAL A 17 -12.58 -13.32 -8.90
N ALA A 18 -12.95 -12.06 -9.12
CA ALA A 18 -13.95 -11.38 -8.32
C ALA A 18 -15.35 -11.95 -8.59
N ALA A 19 -16.05 -12.41 -7.56
CA ALA A 19 -17.31 -13.12 -7.71
C ALA A 19 -18.42 -12.33 -8.43
N LYS A 20 -18.45 -11.00 -8.26
CA LYS A 20 -19.47 -10.15 -8.89
C LYS A 20 -19.13 -9.76 -10.33
N SER A 21 -17.90 -9.29 -10.57
CA SER A 21 -17.49 -8.78 -11.89
C SER A 21 -16.90 -9.85 -12.80
N GLN A 22 -16.57 -11.03 -12.28
CA GLN A 22 -15.87 -12.11 -12.96
C GLN A 22 -14.52 -11.68 -13.56
N LYS A 23 -13.93 -10.58 -13.04
CA LYS A 23 -12.63 -10.07 -13.47
C LYS A 23 -11.51 -10.62 -12.59
N PRO A 24 -10.33 -10.93 -13.15
CA PRO A 24 -9.12 -11.22 -12.37
C PRO A 24 -8.78 -10.04 -11.44
N TYR A 25 -8.21 -10.37 -10.28
CA TYR A 25 -7.63 -9.42 -9.36
C TYR A 25 -6.42 -9.99 -8.64
N THR A 26 -5.56 -9.11 -8.16
CA THR A 26 -4.48 -9.41 -7.23
C THR A 26 -4.52 -8.43 -6.07
N MET A 27 -4.51 -8.93 -4.84
CA MET A 27 -4.29 -8.13 -3.64
C MET A 27 -2.85 -8.35 -3.17
N PHE A 28 -2.11 -7.27 -2.90
CA PHE A 28 -0.76 -7.35 -2.36
C PHE A 28 -0.66 -6.66 -1.01
N GLN A 29 0.07 -7.29 -0.09
CA GLN A 29 0.17 -6.85 1.29
C GLN A 29 1.27 -5.82 1.45
N ALA A 30 0.98 -4.81 2.27
CA ALA A 30 1.91 -3.75 2.62
C ALA A 30 1.78 -3.32 4.09
N PHE A 31 2.78 -2.55 4.54
CA PHE A 31 2.73 -1.82 5.80
C PHE A 31 2.82 -0.32 5.54
N VAL A 32 1.92 0.45 6.13
CA VAL A 32 1.83 1.91 5.96
C VAL A 32 2.23 2.60 7.25
N HIS A 33 3.12 3.59 7.17
CA HIS A 33 3.44 4.45 8.30
C HIS A 33 2.50 5.67 8.32
N LEU A 34 1.57 5.69 9.27
CA LEU A 34 0.60 6.79 9.41
C LEU A 34 1.13 7.87 10.38
N PRO A 35 0.83 9.15 10.14
CA PRO A 35 1.14 10.21 11.09
C PRO A 35 0.50 9.92 12.46
N ASN A 36 1.25 10.16 13.53
CA ASN A 36 0.82 9.96 14.93
C ASN A 36 0.50 8.52 15.33
N ILE A 37 0.74 7.53 14.45
CA ILE A 37 0.61 6.12 14.79
C ILE A 37 2.04 5.54 14.92
N PRO A 38 2.42 5.02 16.10
CA PRO A 38 3.81 4.64 16.38
C PRO A 38 4.29 3.43 15.59
N TYR A 39 3.38 2.54 15.17
CA TYR A 39 3.70 1.31 14.46
C TYR A 39 3.08 1.30 13.06
N PRO A 40 3.79 0.76 12.05
CA PRO A 40 3.21 0.58 10.73
C PRO A 40 1.93 -0.27 10.78
N GLN A 41 0.92 0.13 10.02
CA GLN A 41 -0.35 -0.56 9.93
C GLN A 41 -0.36 -1.48 8.72
N LYS A 42 -0.78 -2.74 8.91
CA LYS A 42 -0.95 -3.70 7.81
C LYS A 42 -2.14 -3.30 6.95
N THR A 43 -1.96 -3.33 5.63
CA THR A 43 -3.02 -3.12 4.64
C THR A 43 -2.81 -4.00 3.41
N ASP A 44 -3.84 -4.12 2.58
CA ASP A 44 -3.75 -4.75 1.26
C ASP A 44 -4.13 -3.73 0.19
N PHE A 45 -3.39 -3.75 -0.93
CA PHE A 45 -3.65 -2.92 -2.11
C PHE A 45 -4.14 -3.78 -3.27
N TYR A 46 -5.01 -3.20 -4.10
CA TYR A 46 -5.53 -3.84 -5.30
C TYR A 46 -4.62 -3.60 -6.51
N ALA A 47 -4.44 -4.64 -7.32
CA ALA A 47 -3.88 -4.61 -8.66
C ALA A 47 -4.75 -5.46 -9.60
N SER A 48 -4.81 -5.10 -10.88
CA SER A 48 -5.63 -5.86 -11.85
C SER A 48 -4.96 -7.18 -12.22
N THR A 49 -3.62 -7.20 -12.19
CA THR A 49 -2.78 -8.34 -12.54
C THR A 49 -1.58 -8.45 -11.61
N PRO A 50 -0.98 -9.65 -11.45
CA PRO A 50 0.25 -9.81 -10.66
C PRO A 50 1.43 -8.99 -11.18
N SER A 51 1.48 -8.71 -12.48
CA SER A 51 2.54 -7.89 -13.11
C SER A 51 2.51 -6.42 -12.71
N GLU A 52 1.38 -5.93 -12.19
CA GLU A 52 1.24 -4.57 -11.68
C GLU A 52 1.69 -4.43 -10.21
N VAL A 53 2.03 -5.54 -9.54
CA VAL A 53 2.46 -5.50 -8.15
C VAL A 53 3.91 -4.95 -8.08
N PRO A 54 4.15 -3.87 -7.31
CA PRO A 54 5.50 -3.35 -7.16
C PRO A 54 6.43 -4.37 -6.52
N GLN A 55 7.73 -4.24 -6.82
CA GLN A 55 8.74 -5.05 -6.16
C GLN A 55 8.73 -4.79 -4.63
N PRO A 56 9.11 -5.78 -3.81
CA PRO A 56 9.23 -5.56 -2.38
C PRO A 56 10.18 -4.40 -2.04
N GLY A 57 9.81 -3.63 -1.01
CA GLY A 57 10.56 -2.48 -0.53
C GLY A 57 9.68 -1.29 -0.15
N THR A 58 10.32 -0.20 0.28
CA THR A 58 9.63 0.98 0.78
C THR A 58 9.48 2.05 -0.29
N TYR A 59 8.29 2.63 -0.36
CA TYR A 59 7.89 3.65 -1.32
C TYR A 59 7.33 4.86 -0.58
N GLU A 60 7.74 6.06 -1.00
CA GLU A 60 7.08 7.30 -0.62
C GLU A 60 6.00 7.60 -1.64
N CYS A 61 4.75 7.62 -1.18
CA CYS A 61 3.57 7.70 -2.01
C CYS A 61 2.82 8.99 -1.69
N ASP A 62 2.40 9.73 -2.72
CA ASP A 62 1.53 10.88 -2.53
C ASP A 62 0.14 10.43 -2.05
N VAL A 63 -0.43 11.20 -1.12
CA VAL A 63 -1.82 11.08 -0.68
C VAL A 63 -2.68 11.89 -1.64
N ILE A 64 -3.55 11.18 -2.36
CA ILE A 64 -4.51 11.75 -3.28
C ILE A 64 -5.84 11.88 -2.52
N ALA A 65 -6.28 13.12 -2.31
CA ALA A 65 -7.61 13.41 -1.81
C ALA A 65 -8.57 13.52 -3.00
N ASP A 66 -9.67 12.77 -2.95
CA ASP A 66 -10.69 12.75 -4.00
C ASP A 66 -12.11 12.74 -3.40
N VAL A 67 -13.11 13.07 -4.21
CA VAL A 67 -14.53 12.94 -3.86
C VAL A 67 -15.15 11.85 -4.72
N ARG A 68 -15.46 10.71 -4.10
CA ARG A 68 -16.13 9.58 -4.76
C ARG A 68 -17.46 9.30 -4.07
N ASP A 69 -18.51 9.14 -4.87
CA ASP A 69 -19.88 8.86 -4.40
C ASP A 69 -20.36 9.85 -3.30
N GLY A 70 -19.99 11.12 -3.44
CA GLY A 70 -20.34 12.20 -2.51
C GLY A 70 -19.59 12.16 -1.17
N ARG A 71 -18.54 11.34 -1.05
CA ARG A 71 -17.72 11.20 0.16
C ARG A 71 -16.26 11.57 -0.13
N LEU A 72 -15.63 12.21 0.86
CA LEU A 72 -14.19 12.44 0.83
C LEU A 72 -13.45 11.11 0.99
N GLU A 73 -12.54 10.82 0.08
CA GLU A 73 -11.70 9.64 0.06
C GLU A 73 -10.22 10.08 0.03
N PHE A 74 -9.37 9.36 0.76
CA PHE A 74 -7.92 9.55 0.71
C PHE A 74 -7.29 8.25 0.24
N THR A 75 -6.53 8.31 -0.85
CA THR A 75 -5.92 7.14 -1.47
C THR A 75 -4.41 7.34 -1.65
N CYS A 76 -3.67 6.24 -1.67
CA CYS A 76 -2.26 6.20 -2.01
C CYS A 76 -2.02 4.98 -2.91
N ASP A 77 -1.08 5.09 -3.85
CA ASP A 77 -0.76 3.98 -4.74
C ASP A 77 0.76 3.72 -4.77
N PRO A 78 1.23 2.61 -4.16
CA PRO A 78 2.64 2.21 -4.21
C PRO A 78 3.18 1.99 -5.62
N ARG A 79 2.32 1.76 -6.62
CA ARG A 79 2.73 1.62 -8.04
C ARG A 79 3.20 2.94 -8.64
N GLN A 80 2.72 4.07 -8.10
CA GLN A 80 3.13 5.42 -8.49
C GLN A 80 4.15 6.03 -7.52
N GLY A 81 4.46 5.33 -6.43
CA GLY A 81 5.35 5.81 -5.39
C GLY A 81 6.82 5.85 -5.80
N ARG A 82 7.57 6.75 -5.17
CA ARG A 82 9.02 6.84 -5.31
C ARG A 82 9.71 5.84 -4.39
N ARG A 83 10.42 4.87 -4.95
CA ARG A 83 11.19 3.89 -4.17
C ARG A 83 12.23 4.59 -3.29
N LYS A 84 12.32 4.19 -2.04
CA LYS A 84 13.28 4.68 -1.04
C LYS A 84 14.26 3.58 -0.68
N ASN A 85 15.52 3.94 -0.54
CA ASN A 85 16.56 3.04 -0.05
C ASN A 85 16.69 3.20 1.47
N ILE A 86 15.73 2.64 2.21
CA ILE A 86 15.70 2.64 3.67
C ILE A 86 15.40 1.24 4.18
N PRO A 87 15.76 0.91 5.44
CA PRO A 87 15.38 -0.36 6.05
C PRO A 87 13.86 -0.59 6.01
N PRO A 88 13.40 -1.84 6.01
CA PRO A 88 11.98 -2.18 6.11
C PRO A 88 11.34 -1.49 7.31
N LEU A 89 10.16 -0.89 7.12
CA LEU A 89 9.38 -0.26 8.18
C LEU A 89 8.91 -1.30 9.21
N SER A 90 8.61 -2.51 8.74
CA SER A 90 8.23 -3.68 9.52
C SER A 90 9.30 -4.11 10.53
N ALA A 91 10.57 -3.76 10.31
CA ALA A 91 11.64 -4.00 11.28
C ALA A 91 11.43 -3.26 12.61
N ALA A 92 10.63 -2.17 12.63
CA ALA A 92 10.24 -1.48 13.85
C ALA A 92 9.28 -2.32 14.72
N MET A 93 8.55 -3.29 14.15
CA MET A 93 7.59 -4.13 14.87
C MET A 93 8.27 -5.30 15.61
N THR A 94 9.46 -5.73 15.19
CA THR A 94 10.19 -6.86 15.81
C THR A 94 10.78 -6.52 17.18
N LYS A 95 10.95 -5.24 17.53
CA LYS A 95 11.55 -4.81 18.81
C LYS A 95 10.56 -4.75 19.99
N ALA A 96 9.30 -5.11 19.80
CA ALA A 96 8.25 -5.00 20.82
C ALA A 96 7.74 -6.36 21.34
N GLY A 97 8.46 -7.46 21.08
CA GLY A 97 8.16 -8.81 21.56
C GLY A 97 9.12 -9.30 22.63
#